data_AF-X1BNR8-F1
#
_entry.id   AF-X1BNR8-F1
#
_cell.length_a   1.000
_cell.length_b   1.000
_cell.length_c   1.000
_cell.angle_alpha   90.00
_cell.angle_beta   90.00
_cell.angle_gamma   90.00
#
_symmetry.space_group_name_H-M   'P 1'
#
loop_
_entity.id
_entity.type
_entity.pdbx_description
1 polymer ?
#
loop_
_entity_poly.entity_id
_entity_poly.type
_entity_poly.pdbx_seq_one_letter_code
_entity_poly.pdbx_strand_id
1 'polypeptide(L)'
;TGMHQLGGHAIFYSITDSPLGKKENISDTAKVASRFVNIIAARVFKRQDIWDLAKYADVPVINMLDDFAHPCQILGDFQTIKEYRGSLDSFKLSYFGDAYNNVTYDLMRMSAIFGIRMDVVCPNDSEYSPEQIVLDEVKKIYLV
;
A
#
# COMPACT_ATOMS: atom_id res chain seq x y z
N THR A 1 -6.59 3.70 -18.80
CA THR A 1 -6.28 3.56 -17.36
C THR A 1 -6.99 2.34 -16.82
N GLY A 2 -6.51 1.73 -15.73
CA GLY A 2 -7.01 0.43 -15.24
C GLY A 2 -8.53 0.38 -15.08
N MET A 3 -9.14 1.37 -14.42
CA MET A 3 -10.60 1.42 -14.24
C MET A 3 -11.38 1.44 -15.56
N HIS A 4 -10.93 2.20 -16.56
CA HIS A 4 -11.58 2.28 -17.87
C HIS A 4 -11.50 0.96 -18.64
N GLN A 5 -10.35 0.26 -18.58
CA GLN A 5 -10.20 -1.05 -19.22
C GLN A 5 -11.12 -2.12 -18.60
N LEU A 6 -11.50 -1.93 -17.34
CA LEU A 6 -12.46 -2.79 -16.63
C LEU A 6 -13.92 -2.35 -16.85
N GLY A 7 -14.19 -1.38 -17.72
CA GLY A 7 -15.55 -0.88 -17.99
C GLY A 7 -16.11 0.08 -16.94
N GLY A 8 -15.30 0.49 -15.96
CA GLY A 8 -15.69 1.43 -14.92
C GLY A 8 -15.48 2.90 -15.30
N HIS A 9 -16.08 3.78 -14.51
CA HIS A 9 -15.91 5.23 -14.60
C HIS A 9 -15.26 5.77 -13.32
N ALA A 10 -14.08 6.38 -13.44
CA ALA A 10 -13.35 6.93 -12.30
C ALA A 10 -13.72 8.40 -12.09
N ILE A 11 -14.06 8.74 -10.85
CA ILE A 11 -14.31 10.12 -10.42
C ILE A 11 -13.09 10.54 -9.60
N PHE A 12 -12.41 11.61 -10.03
CA PHE A 12 -11.31 12.19 -9.27
C PHE A 12 -11.86 13.15 -8.20
N TYR A 13 -11.45 12.93 -6.95
CA TYR A 13 -11.82 13.77 -5.82
C TYR A 13 -10.56 14.29 -5.14
N SER A 14 -10.32 15.61 -5.27
CA SER A 14 -9.15 16.29 -4.68
C SER A 14 -9.35 16.46 -3.18
N ILE A 15 -8.43 15.92 -2.36
CA ILE A 15 -8.43 16.15 -0.90
C ILE A 15 -8.03 17.59 -0.57
N THR A 16 -7.16 18.22 -1.38
CA THR A 16 -6.71 19.61 -1.18
C THR A 16 -7.89 20.58 -1.12
N ASP A 17 -8.88 20.36 -1.97
CA ASP A 17 -10.09 21.17 -2.10
C ASP A 17 -11.28 20.59 -1.32
N SER A 18 -11.07 19.50 -0.59
CA SER A 18 -12.11 18.78 0.13
C SER A 18 -12.37 19.37 1.52
N PRO A 19 -13.63 19.32 2.02
CA PRO A 19 -13.93 19.53 3.44
C PRO A 19 -13.40 18.40 4.35
N LEU A 20 -12.96 17.27 3.81
CA LEU A 20 -12.45 16.12 4.56
C LEU A 20 -11.28 16.52 5.46
N GLY A 21 -11.40 16.21 6.75
CA GLY A 21 -10.40 16.55 7.78
C GLY A 21 -10.43 18.01 8.24
N LYS A 22 -11.27 18.87 7.64
CA LYS A 22 -11.47 20.28 8.05
C LYS A 22 -12.88 20.51 8.62
N LYS A 23 -13.90 20.17 7.84
CA LYS A 23 -15.33 20.36 8.16
C LYS A 23 -16.11 19.05 8.18
N GLU A 24 -15.55 17.99 7.62
CA GLU A 24 -16.18 16.67 7.53
C GLU A 24 -15.21 15.60 8.05
N ASN A 25 -15.73 14.63 8.79
CA ASN A 25 -14.93 13.50 9.29
C ASN A 25 -14.92 12.36 8.26
N ILE A 26 -13.91 11.47 8.35
CA ILE A 26 -13.74 10.34 7.43
C ILE A 26 -14.94 9.38 7.45
N SER A 27 -15.59 9.19 8.61
CA SER A 27 -16.77 8.33 8.74
C SER A 27 -17.91 8.80 7.82
N ASP A 28 -18.23 10.09 7.85
CA ASP A 28 -19.35 10.65 7.11
C ASP A 28 -19.07 10.63 5.62
N THR A 29 -17.85 11.02 5.22
CA THR A 29 -17.42 10.94 3.82
C THR A 29 -17.42 9.50 3.31
N ALA A 30 -16.94 8.53 4.09
CA ALA A 30 -16.94 7.12 3.71
C ALA A 30 -18.36 6.60 3.47
N LYS A 31 -19.30 6.89 4.38
CA LYS A 31 -20.70 6.48 4.28
C LYS A 31 -21.40 7.12 3.09
N VAL A 32 -21.21 8.43 2.90
CA VAL A 32 -21.82 9.18 1.80
C VAL A 32 -21.26 8.70 0.46
N ALA A 33 -19.93 8.62 0.31
CA ALA A 33 -19.29 8.15 -0.92
C ALA A 33 -19.74 6.74 -1.29
N SER A 34 -19.87 5.83 -0.31
CA SER A 34 -20.36 4.46 -0.51
C SER A 34 -21.79 4.35 -1.08
N ARG A 35 -22.54 5.47 -1.13
CA ARG A 35 -23.86 5.53 -1.80
C ARG A 35 -23.79 5.94 -3.26
N PHE A 36 -22.66 6.46 -3.70
CA PHE A 36 -22.45 6.94 -5.07
C PHE A 36 -21.49 6.08 -5.89
N VAL A 37 -20.58 5.35 -5.24
CA VAL A 37 -19.54 4.57 -5.91
C VAL A 37 -19.56 3.11 -5.50
N ASN A 38 -18.98 2.24 -6.33
CA ASN A 38 -18.83 0.81 -6.03
C ASN A 38 -17.49 0.44 -5.39
N ILE A 39 -16.47 1.30 -5.49
CA ILE A 39 -15.12 1.11 -4.97
C ILE A 39 -14.56 2.49 -4.60
N ILE A 40 -13.81 2.58 -3.51
CA ILE A 40 -13.04 3.76 -3.14
C ILE A 40 -11.55 3.44 -3.28
N ALA A 41 -10.83 4.18 -4.11
CA ALA A 41 -9.37 4.12 -4.17
C ALA A 41 -8.80 5.40 -3.53
N ALA A 42 -8.03 5.25 -2.46
CA ALA A 42 -7.62 6.36 -1.60
C ALA A 42 -6.10 6.51 -1.56
N ARG A 43 -5.62 7.73 -1.81
CA ARG A 43 -4.26 8.17 -1.51
C ARG A 43 -4.36 9.18 -0.38
N VAL A 44 -3.80 8.85 0.78
CA VAL A 44 -3.91 9.64 2.00
C VAL A 44 -2.52 9.83 2.61
N PHE A 45 -2.44 10.65 3.65
CA PHE A 45 -1.18 10.86 4.37
C PHE A 45 -1.00 9.83 5.49
N LYS A 46 -2.05 9.54 6.26
CA LYS A 46 -1.96 8.68 7.43
C LYS A 46 -2.60 7.33 7.16
N ARG A 47 -1.94 6.25 7.57
CA ARG A 47 -2.50 4.89 7.54
C ARG A 47 -3.82 4.77 8.27
N GLN A 48 -4.01 5.52 9.36
CA GLN A 48 -5.27 5.53 10.10
C GLN A 48 -6.46 5.97 9.23
N ASP A 49 -6.23 6.86 8.26
CA ASP A 49 -7.29 7.34 7.37
C ASP A 49 -7.77 6.21 6.44
N ILE A 50 -6.86 5.36 5.95
CA ILE A 50 -7.22 4.14 5.21
C ILE A 50 -8.03 3.19 6.08
N TRP A 51 -7.60 2.97 7.33
CA TRP A 51 -8.30 2.07 8.24
C TRP A 51 -9.70 2.58 8.60
N ASP A 52 -9.86 3.87 8.83
CA ASP A 52 -11.15 4.49 9.10
C ASP A 52 -12.05 4.45 7.86
N LEU A 53 -11.51 4.73 6.66
CA LEU A 53 -12.24 4.56 5.40
C LEU A 53 -12.74 3.12 5.27
N ALA A 54 -11.87 2.13 5.45
CA ALA A 54 -12.23 0.72 5.35
C ALA A 54 -13.24 0.28 6.40
N LYS A 55 -13.21 0.88 7.60
CA LYS A 55 -14.14 0.60 8.69
C LYS A 55 -15.55 1.15 8.44
N TYR A 56 -15.65 2.34 7.84
CA TYR A 56 -16.93 3.06 7.69
C TYR A 56 -17.53 2.98 6.28
N ALA A 57 -16.76 2.60 5.27
CA ALA A 57 -17.28 2.39 3.93
C ALA A 57 -18.02 1.04 3.83
N ASP A 58 -19.11 1.02 3.07
CA ASP A 58 -19.84 -0.21 2.74
C ASP A 58 -19.37 -0.84 1.42
N VAL A 59 -18.31 -0.27 0.82
CA VAL A 59 -17.72 -0.71 -0.45
C VAL A 59 -16.22 -0.97 -0.28
N PRO A 60 -15.60 -1.81 -1.14
CA PRO A 60 -14.17 -2.07 -1.07
C PRO A 60 -13.33 -0.78 -1.11
N VAL A 61 -12.33 -0.71 -0.22
CA VAL A 61 -11.36 0.38 -0.15
C VAL A 61 -9.99 -0.15 -0.59
N ILE A 62 -9.41 0.51 -1.59
CA ILE A 62 -8.06 0.23 -2.10
C ILE A 62 -7.12 1.32 -1.59
N ASN A 63 -6.09 0.92 -0.85
CA ASN A 63 -5.00 1.83 -0.48
C ASN A 63 -4.08 2.05 -1.69
N MET A 64 -4.07 3.27 -2.20
CA MET A 64 -3.16 3.67 -3.28
C MET A 64 -1.80 4.10 -2.74
N LEU A 65 -1.75 4.72 -1.56
CA LEU A 65 -0.55 5.19 -0.86
C LEU A 65 -0.96 5.78 0.51
N ASP A 66 -0.25 5.41 1.57
CA ASP A 66 -0.21 6.13 2.85
C ASP A 66 1.24 6.23 3.37
N ASP A 67 1.45 6.75 4.59
CA ASP A 67 2.76 6.87 5.23
C ASP A 67 3.45 5.53 5.56
N PHE A 68 2.76 4.40 5.43
CA PHE A 68 3.23 3.08 5.89
C PHE A 68 3.18 1.98 4.83
N ALA A 69 2.36 2.13 3.79
CA ALA A 69 2.13 1.16 2.73
C ALA A 69 1.92 1.81 1.35
N HIS A 70 2.40 1.14 0.31
CA HIS A 70 2.18 1.43 -1.10
C HIS A 70 1.89 0.14 -1.90
N PRO A 71 0.80 -0.58 -1.59
CA PRO A 71 0.62 -1.96 -2.04
C PRO A 71 0.44 -2.09 -3.56
N CYS A 72 -0.23 -1.10 -4.19
CA CYS A 72 -0.41 -1.08 -5.64
C CYS A 72 0.93 -0.97 -6.41
N GLN A 73 1.90 -0.23 -5.87
CA GLN A 73 3.25 -0.16 -6.47
C GLN A 73 3.93 -1.52 -6.40
N ILE A 74 3.90 -2.15 -5.23
CA ILE A 74 4.59 -3.44 -5.02
C ILE A 74 3.97 -4.57 -5.85
N LEU A 75 2.65 -4.55 -6.05
CA LEU A 75 2.00 -5.45 -7.01
C LEU A 75 2.55 -5.26 -8.44
N GLY A 76 2.74 -4.01 -8.87
CA GLY A 76 3.37 -3.69 -10.16
C GLY A 76 4.84 -4.13 -10.24
N ASP A 77 5.60 -3.96 -9.16
CA ASP A 77 7.00 -4.38 -9.08
C ASP A 77 7.12 -5.91 -9.23
N PHE A 78 6.31 -6.68 -8.50
CA PHE A 78 6.32 -8.14 -8.56
C PHE A 78 5.74 -8.67 -9.87
N GLN A 79 4.75 -8.00 -10.46
CA GLN A 79 4.31 -8.31 -11.82
C GLN A 79 5.46 -8.14 -12.81
N THR A 80 6.20 -7.03 -12.72
CA THR A 80 7.37 -6.78 -13.58
C THR A 80 8.43 -7.88 -13.40
N ILE A 81 8.78 -8.22 -12.16
CA ILE A 81 9.74 -9.30 -11.89
C ILE A 81 9.28 -10.61 -12.53
N LYS A 82 8.00 -10.97 -12.38
CA LYS A 82 7.43 -12.19 -12.96
C LYS A 82 7.47 -12.17 -14.49
N GLU A 83 7.16 -11.04 -15.13
CA GLU A 83 7.18 -10.90 -16.59
C GLU A 83 8.59 -11.08 -17.17
N TYR A 84 9.62 -10.52 -16.51
CA TYR A 84 11.00 -10.59 -16.99
C TYR A 84 11.73 -11.88 -16.59
N ARG A 85 11.40 -12.49 -15.44
CA ARG A 85 12.02 -13.74 -14.97
C ARG A 85 11.23 -15.00 -15.30
N GLY A 86 9.96 -14.86 -15.69
CA GLY A 86 9.03 -15.96 -15.95
C GLY A 86 8.43 -16.62 -14.69
N SER A 87 9.05 -16.45 -13.53
CA SER A 87 8.55 -16.95 -12.24
C SER A 87 8.99 -16.06 -11.08
N LEU A 88 8.28 -16.17 -9.96
CA LEU A 88 8.68 -15.57 -8.68
C LEU A 88 9.47 -16.55 -7.80
N ASP A 89 9.73 -17.76 -8.31
CA ASP A 89 10.46 -18.78 -7.57
C ASP A 89 11.96 -18.53 -7.68
N SER A 90 12.67 -18.88 -6.61
CA SER A 90 14.14 -19.02 -6.64
C SER A 90 14.87 -17.77 -7.14
N PHE A 91 14.55 -16.61 -6.57
CA PHE A 91 15.37 -15.40 -6.72
C PHE A 91 15.61 -14.72 -5.39
N LYS A 92 16.56 -13.79 -5.39
CA LYS A 92 16.84 -12.90 -4.27
C LYS A 92 16.52 -11.48 -4.69
N LEU A 93 15.83 -10.75 -3.84
CA LEU A 93 15.59 -9.32 -4.01
C LEU A 93 16.59 -8.55 -3.16
N SER A 94 17.13 -7.44 -3.66
CA SER A 94 17.98 -6.56 -2.86
C SER A 94 17.54 -5.12 -3.02
N TYR A 95 17.34 -4.42 -1.90
CA TYR A 95 17.00 -3.00 -1.87
C TYR A 95 18.16 -2.20 -1.26
N PHE A 96 18.49 -1.06 -1.86
CA PHE A 96 19.58 -0.19 -1.44
C PHE A 96 19.08 1.23 -1.22
N GLY A 97 19.39 1.82 -0.07
CA GLY A 97 19.12 3.23 0.20
C GLY A 97 18.39 3.44 1.52
N ASP A 98 17.45 4.39 1.51
CA ASP A 98 16.56 4.64 2.65
C ASP A 98 15.56 3.48 2.78
N ALA A 99 15.64 2.74 3.88
CA ALA A 99 14.72 1.66 4.19
C ALA A 99 13.65 2.05 5.23
N TYR A 100 13.61 3.32 5.66
CA TYR A 100 12.55 3.90 6.50
C TYR A 100 11.42 4.47 5.61
N ASN A 101 10.80 3.62 4.78
CA ASN A 101 9.68 4.05 3.95
C ASN A 101 8.73 2.90 3.58
N ASN A 102 7.52 3.31 3.23
CA ASN A 102 6.42 2.44 2.83
C ASN A 102 6.73 1.48 1.65
N VAL A 103 7.56 1.89 0.70
CA VAL A 103 7.97 1.04 -0.43
C VAL A 103 8.80 -0.13 0.08
N THR A 104 9.84 0.15 0.88
CA THR A 104 10.70 -0.90 1.44
C THR A 104 9.90 -1.83 2.34
N TYR A 105 8.98 -1.29 3.14
CA TYR A 105 8.13 -2.08 4.03
C TYR A 105 7.27 -3.09 3.26
N ASP A 106 6.60 -2.66 2.20
CA ASP A 106 5.75 -3.55 1.41
C ASP A 106 6.56 -4.51 0.53
N LEU A 107 7.75 -4.12 0.03
CA LEU A 107 8.66 -5.06 -0.61
C LEU A 107 9.06 -6.20 0.35
N MET A 108 9.33 -5.87 1.62
CA MET A 108 9.65 -6.86 2.64
C MET A 108 8.47 -7.80 2.92
N ARG A 109 7.25 -7.24 3.07
CA ARG A 109 6.02 -8.03 3.27
C ARG A 109 5.76 -8.96 2.09
N MET A 110 5.81 -8.44 0.86
CA MET A 110 5.56 -9.23 -0.35
C MET A 110 6.62 -10.32 -0.54
N SER A 111 7.89 -10.01 -0.26
CA SER A 111 8.97 -11.01 -0.30
C SER A 111 8.71 -12.13 0.70
N ALA A 112 8.24 -11.81 1.91
CA ALA A 112 7.88 -12.83 2.89
C ALA A 112 6.69 -13.70 2.44
N ILE A 113 5.64 -13.10 1.85
CA ILE A 113 4.47 -13.84 1.32
C ILE A 113 4.88 -14.89 0.28
N PHE A 114 5.84 -14.56 -0.58
CA PHE A 114 6.31 -15.46 -1.63
C PHE A 114 7.52 -16.31 -1.22
N GLY A 115 7.98 -16.24 0.03
CA GLY A 115 9.17 -16.95 0.49
C GLY A 115 10.48 -16.51 -0.18
N ILE A 116 10.51 -15.30 -0.74
CA ILE A 116 11.67 -14.72 -1.41
C ILE A 116 12.61 -14.13 -0.37
N ARG A 117 13.89 -14.48 -0.45
CA ARG A 117 14.91 -13.81 0.35
C ARG A 117 15.09 -12.38 -0.15
N MET A 118 14.83 -11.42 0.72
CA MET A 118 15.13 -10.01 0.50
C MET A 118 16.30 -9.56 1.38
N ASP A 119 17.33 -8.99 0.78
CA ASP A 119 18.42 -8.32 1.49
C ASP A 119 18.19 -6.80 1.44
N VAL A 120 18.09 -6.16 2.61
CA VAL A 120 17.93 -4.69 2.73
C VAL A 120 19.26 -4.07 3.13
N VAL A 121 19.76 -3.14 2.32
CA VAL A 121 21.04 -2.47 2.51
C VAL A 121 20.80 -0.97 2.69
N CYS A 122 20.92 -0.51 3.93
CA CYS A 122 20.72 0.90 4.30
C CYS A 122 21.91 1.42 5.12
N PRO A 123 22.07 2.76 5.24
CA PRO A 123 22.97 3.34 6.23
C PRO A 123 22.75 2.76 7.63
N ASN A 124 23.83 2.62 8.40
CA ASN A 124 23.77 2.13 9.78
C ASN A 124 23.29 3.23 10.73
N ASP A 125 22.06 3.69 10.53
CA ASP A 125 21.37 4.71 11.31
C ASP A 125 19.86 4.39 11.34
N SER A 126 19.23 4.65 12.48
CA SER A 126 17.80 4.43 12.68
C SER A 126 16.92 5.22 11.73
N GLU A 127 17.36 6.39 11.25
CA GLU A 127 16.61 7.22 10.30
C GLU A 127 16.43 6.56 8.93
N TYR A 128 17.24 5.56 8.60
CA TYR A 128 17.21 4.85 7.32
C TYR A 128 16.87 3.38 7.46
N SER A 129 16.67 2.88 8.69
CA SER A 129 16.45 1.46 8.97
C SER A 129 14.96 1.15 9.03
N PRO A 130 14.49 -0.05 8.64
CA PRO A 130 13.08 -0.39 8.76
C PRO A 130 12.58 -0.32 10.20
N GLU A 131 11.35 0.16 10.39
CA GLU A 131 10.73 0.15 11.71
C GLU A 131 10.58 -1.28 12.26
N GLN A 132 10.75 -1.41 13.58
CA GLN A 132 10.68 -2.71 14.26
C GLN A 132 9.34 -3.43 14.04
N ILE A 133 8.23 -2.68 13.96
CA ILE A 133 6.91 -3.24 13.70
C ILE A 133 6.84 -3.97 12.34
N VAL A 134 7.52 -3.44 11.31
CA VAL A 134 7.59 -4.04 9.98
C VAL A 134 8.40 -5.33 10.02
N LEU A 135 9.53 -5.32 10.71
CA LEU A 135 10.36 -6.52 10.91
C LEU A 135 9.58 -7.63 11.62
N ASP A 136 8.76 -7.28 12.61
CA ASP A 136 7.96 -8.25 13.35
C ASP A 136 6.80 -8.80 12.52
N GLU A 137 6.16 -7.97 11.69
CA GLU A 137 5.16 -8.41 10.69
C GLU A 137 5.76 -9.41 9.69
N VAL A 138 6.90 -9.06 9.11
CA VAL A 138 7.62 -9.89 8.12
C VAL A 138 8.01 -11.25 8.70
N LYS A 139 8.52 -11.27 9.94
CA LYS A 139 8.82 -12.52 10.65
C LYS A 139 7.59 -13.40 10.84
N LYS A 140 6.44 -12.81 11.17
CA LYS A 140 5.18 -13.56 11.32
C LYS A 140 4.71 -14.16 10.00
N ILE A 141 4.78 -13.39 8.91
CA ILE A 141 4.39 -13.87 7.57
C ILE A 141 5.28 -15.04 7.14
N TYR A 142 6.59 -14.93 7.33
CA TYR A 142 7.54 -15.97 6.89
C TYR A 142 7.41 -17.30 7.66
N LEU A 143 6.80 -17.28 8.84
CA LEU A 143 6.59 -18.47 9.68
C LEU A 143 5.27 -19.21 9.38
N VAL A 144 4.45 -18.67 8.49
CA VAL A 144 3.18 -19.27 8.01
C VAL A 144 3.42 -19.93 6.66
#